data_AF-A0A2V5WLU0-F1
#
_entry.id   AF-A0A2V5WLU0-F1
#
_cell.length_a   1.000
_cell.length_b   1.000
_cell.length_c   1.000
_cell.angle_alpha   90.00
_cell.angle_beta   90.00
_cell.angle_gamma   90.00
#
_symmetry.space_group_name_H-M   'P 1'
#
loop_
_entity.id
_entity.type
_entity.pdbx_description
1 polymer ?
#
loop_
_entity_poly.entity_id
_entity_poly.type
_entity_poly.pdbx_seq_one_letter_code
_entity_poly.pdbx_strand_id
1 'polypeptide(L)'
;IGLLVAFPFVGAIGTTNNIFLNTLIDIGGWFALILILGLLIEERTRSRFVLSLCILLPACLGATELIHGRVWKPYLLAASLPAQTITLEQPASVAGLKVDSATAKFIADLRSILRRGSFHKHDYILAFYNAPELVLLMDGVSLGTPYYMKGENPINCRALESAEIKKRPVFILATRKIDFETVACLQKVGLRFPVEFVELGRIYNPYSASSYGWRRNEPWVSVFRQKGIDPF
;
A
#
# COMPACT_ATOMS: atom_id res chain seq x y z
N ILE A 1 9.70 28.25 22.97
CA ILE A 1 8.22 28.37 23.02
C ILE A 1 7.66 28.75 21.65
N GLY A 2 7.94 29.94 21.09
CA GLY A 2 7.37 30.37 19.79
C GLY A 2 7.61 29.41 18.62
N LEU A 3 8.82 28.84 18.52
CA LEU A 3 9.15 27.84 17.49
C LEU A 3 8.33 26.55 17.60
N LEU A 4 7.98 26.12 18.82
CA LEU A 4 7.20 24.89 19.03
C LEU A 4 5.73 25.09 18.67
N VAL A 5 5.20 26.29 18.89
CA VAL A 5 3.84 26.67 18.45
C VAL A 5 3.75 26.67 16.93
N ALA A 6 4.76 27.26 16.27
CA ALA A 6 4.79 27.42 14.82
C ALA A 6 5.05 26.11 14.05
N PHE A 7 5.50 25.05 14.72
CA PHE A 7 6.04 23.84 14.08
C PHE A 7 5.07 23.18 13.08
N PRO A 8 3.77 22.93 13.42
CA PRO A 8 2.80 22.40 12.45
C PRO A 8 2.53 23.29 11.23
N PHE A 9 2.69 24.60 11.39
CA PHE A 9 2.45 25.56 10.31
C PHE A 9 3.63 25.61 9.35
N VAL A 10 4.86 25.52 9.89
CA VAL A 10 6.07 25.41 9.08
C VAL A 10 6.07 24.08 8.31
N GLY A 11 5.72 22.98 8.97
CA GLY A 11 5.59 21.67 8.31
C GLY A 11 4.53 21.63 7.22
N ALA A 12 3.53 22.53 7.26
CA ALA A 12 2.52 22.64 6.22
C ALA A 12 3.01 23.35 4.94
N ILE A 13 4.05 24.19 5.02
CA ILE A 13 4.55 24.95 3.87
C ILE A 13 5.08 23.99 2.81
N GLY A 14 4.59 24.13 1.58
CA GLY A 14 5.00 23.28 0.45
C GLY A 14 4.31 21.92 0.40
N THR A 15 3.34 21.65 1.28
CA THR A 15 2.52 20.43 1.25
C THR A 15 1.12 20.72 0.71
N THR A 16 0.44 19.69 0.18
CA THR A 16 -1.01 19.74 -0.15
C THR A 16 -1.88 19.23 1.01
N ASN A 17 -1.27 18.91 2.15
CA ASN A 17 -1.97 18.45 3.34
C ASN A 17 -2.75 19.61 3.96
N ASN A 18 -3.94 19.33 4.49
CA ASN A 18 -4.62 20.32 5.31
C ASN A 18 -3.85 20.54 6.63
N ILE A 19 -4.05 21.72 7.24
CA ILE A 19 -3.33 22.07 8.48
C ILE A 19 -3.57 21.07 9.61
N PHE A 20 -4.76 20.48 9.66
CA PHE A 20 -5.11 19.48 10.67
C PHE A 20 -4.20 18.23 10.57
N LEU A 21 -3.98 17.72 9.35
CA LEU A 21 -3.11 16.57 9.12
C LEU A 21 -1.65 16.88 9.46
N ASN A 22 -1.13 18.06 9.07
CA ASN A 22 0.23 18.45 9.44
C ASN A 22 0.38 18.63 10.96
N THR A 23 -0.64 19.17 11.65
CA THR A 23 -0.65 19.21 13.12
C THR A 23 -0.57 17.83 13.77
N LEU A 24 -1.22 16.82 13.20
CA LEU A 24 -1.10 15.44 13.71
C LEU A 24 0.28 14.83 13.43
N ILE A 25 0.85 15.09 12.25
CA ILE A 25 2.20 14.62 11.89
C ILE A 25 3.24 15.24 12.83
N ASP A 26 3.12 16.53 13.10
CA ASP A 26 4.09 17.34 13.84
C ASP A 26 3.70 17.57 15.32
N ILE A 27 2.74 16.78 15.84
CA ILE A 27 2.15 16.96 17.18
C ILE A 27 3.20 16.88 18.30
N GLY A 28 4.33 16.21 18.05
CA GLY A 28 5.45 16.12 18.99
C GLY A 28 5.99 17.48 19.44
N GLY A 29 5.96 18.49 18.56
CA GLY A 29 6.35 19.86 18.91
C GLY A 29 5.43 20.47 19.98
N TRP A 30 4.13 20.20 19.90
CA TRP A 30 3.15 20.65 20.88
C TRP A 30 3.22 19.85 22.19
N PHE A 31 3.56 18.56 22.14
CA PHE A 31 3.83 17.78 23.36
C PHE A 31 5.07 18.31 24.10
N ALA A 32 6.14 18.64 23.39
CA ALA A 32 7.31 19.29 23.98
C ALA A 32 6.96 20.66 24.59
N LEU A 33 6.12 21.45 23.92
CA LEU A 33 5.63 22.72 24.44
C LEU A 33 4.84 22.53 25.75
N ILE A 34 3.90 21.58 25.79
CA ILE A 34 3.11 21.27 26.98
C ILE A 34 4.02 20.88 28.16
N LEU A 35 5.06 20.07 27.90
CA LEU A 35 6.03 19.70 28.92
C LEU A 35 6.81 20.90 29.47
N ILE A 36 7.32 21.78 28.59
CA ILE A 36 8.05 22.98 29.00
C ILE A 36 7.15 23.90 29.83
N LEU A 37 5.91 24.12 29.39
CA LEU A 37 4.95 24.92 30.15
C LEU A 37 4.62 24.29 31.51
N GLY A 38 4.48 22.96 31.56
CA GLY A 38 4.28 22.22 32.80
C GLY A 38 5.43 22.40 33.80
N LEU A 39 6.69 22.36 33.32
CA LEU A 39 7.87 22.61 34.14
C LEU A 39 7.90 24.05 34.69
N LEU A 40 7.59 25.05 33.86
CA LEU A 40 7.54 26.45 34.29
C LEU A 40 6.42 26.71 35.31
N ILE A 41 5.27 26.05 35.15
CA ILE A 41 4.16 26.16 36.10
C ILE A 41 4.51 25.47 37.41
N GLU A 42 5.17 24.30 37.38
CA GLU A 42 5.64 23.61 38.59
C GLU A 42 6.64 24.46 39.35
N GLU A 43 7.59 25.10 38.67
CA GLU A 43 8.58 25.96 39.30
C GLU A 43 7.91 27.09 40.10
N ARG A 44 6.84 27.68 39.53
CA ARG A 44 6.12 28.81 40.12
C ARG A 44 5.10 28.40 41.19
N THR A 45 4.45 27.25 41.03
CA THR A 45 3.33 26.82 41.90
C THR A 45 3.73 25.72 42.89
N ARG A 46 4.91 25.09 42.71
CA ARG A 46 5.37 23.87 43.38
C ARG A 46 4.40 22.69 43.27
N SER A 47 3.47 22.73 42.32
CA SER A 47 2.45 21.71 42.14
C SER A 47 2.95 20.61 41.20
N ARG A 48 3.46 19.53 41.78
CA ARG A 48 3.82 18.31 41.04
C ARG A 48 2.63 17.67 40.32
N PHE A 49 1.42 17.92 40.80
CA PHE A 49 0.19 17.46 40.17
C PHE A 49 0.03 18.04 38.75
N VAL A 50 0.27 19.33 38.58
CA VAL A 50 0.18 19.99 37.26
C VAL A 50 1.22 19.44 36.30
N LEU A 51 2.48 19.29 36.75
CA LEU A 51 3.53 18.68 35.94
C LEU A 51 3.17 17.23 35.54
N SER A 52 2.62 16.46 36.46
CA SER A 52 2.18 15.08 36.20
C SER A 52 1.10 15.04 35.11
N LEU A 53 0.13 15.96 35.13
CA LEU A 53 -0.88 16.07 34.07
C LEU A 53 -0.27 16.44 32.71
N CYS A 54 0.67 17.39 32.68
CA CYS A 54 1.38 17.79 31.46
C CYS A 54 2.21 16.66 30.84
N ILE A 55 2.62 15.67 31.63
CA ILE A 55 3.31 14.47 31.14
C ILE A 55 2.33 13.38 30.75
N LEU A 56 1.39 13.04 31.65
CA LEU A 56 0.50 11.90 31.50
C LEU A 56 -0.48 12.08 30.33
N LEU A 57 -1.04 13.28 30.14
CA LEU A 57 -2.02 13.49 29.08
C LEU A 57 -1.44 13.28 27.68
N PRO A 58 -0.33 13.93 27.27
CA PRO A 58 0.32 13.64 26.00
C PRO A 58 0.79 12.19 25.86
N ALA A 59 1.32 11.59 26.94
CA ALA A 59 1.77 10.20 26.92
C ALA A 59 0.61 9.23 26.66
N CYS A 60 -0.53 9.40 27.34
CA CYS A 60 -1.72 8.59 27.13
C CYS A 60 -2.33 8.79 25.74
N LEU A 61 -2.39 10.03 25.25
CA LEU A 61 -2.86 10.33 23.89
C LEU A 61 -1.95 9.67 22.84
N GLY A 62 -0.64 9.86 22.96
CA GLY A 62 0.34 9.26 22.05
C GLY A 62 0.29 7.72 22.09
N ALA A 63 0.19 7.12 23.27
CA ALA A 63 0.05 5.67 23.41
C ALA A 63 -1.25 5.17 22.78
N THR A 64 -2.36 5.87 22.97
CA THR A 64 -3.67 5.52 22.39
C THR A 64 -3.62 5.57 20.87
N GLU A 65 -3.09 6.64 20.28
CA GLU A 65 -2.96 6.78 18.83
C GLU A 65 -2.02 5.73 18.23
N LEU A 66 -0.91 5.41 18.92
CA LEU A 66 0.01 4.35 18.50
C LEU A 66 -0.67 2.98 18.52
N ILE A 67 -1.34 2.62 19.62
CA ILE A 67 -2.03 1.34 19.74
C ILE A 67 -3.18 1.27 18.73
N HIS A 68 -3.97 2.33 18.61
CA HIS A 68 -5.08 2.39 17.67
C HIS A 68 -4.59 2.27 16.23
N GLY A 69 -3.61 3.08 15.81
CA GLY A 69 -3.08 3.10 14.45
C GLY A 69 -2.21 1.89 14.10
N ARG A 70 -1.65 1.15 15.06
CA ARG A 70 -0.83 -0.05 14.79
C ARG A 70 -1.57 -1.35 14.98
N VAL A 71 -2.44 -1.45 15.98
CA VAL A 71 -3.11 -2.71 16.36
C VAL A 71 -4.51 -2.77 15.76
N TRP A 72 -5.29 -1.70 15.89
CA TRP A 72 -6.72 -1.72 15.56
C TRP A 72 -7.02 -1.25 14.14
N LYS A 73 -6.30 -0.24 13.65
CA LYS A 73 -6.38 0.33 12.30
C LYS A 73 -5.00 0.43 11.63
N PRO A 74 -4.26 -0.69 11.52
CA PRO A 74 -2.96 -0.71 10.85
C PRO A 74 -3.02 -0.17 9.42
N TYR A 75 -2.02 0.65 9.09
CA TYR A 75 -1.84 1.20 7.75
C TYR A 75 -1.81 0.08 6.69
N LEU A 76 -2.64 0.22 5.65
CA LEU A 76 -2.75 -0.70 4.50
C LEU A 76 -3.19 -2.14 4.80
N LEU A 77 -3.70 -2.43 5.99
CA LEU A 77 -4.37 -3.70 6.25
C LEU A 77 -5.89 -3.53 6.18
N ALA A 78 -6.58 -4.54 5.64
CA ALA A 78 -8.03 -4.57 5.58
C ALA A 78 -8.66 -4.80 6.97
N ALA A 79 -7.95 -5.48 7.87
CA ALA A 79 -8.39 -5.80 9.22
C ALA A 79 -7.32 -5.47 10.29
N SER A 80 -7.70 -5.55 11.57
CA SER A 80 -6.80 -5.32 12.71
C SER A 80 -5.73 -6.40 12.82
N LEU A 81 -4.65 -6.14 13.58
CA LEU A 81 -3.60 -7.13 13.82
C LEU A 81 -4.11 -8.42 14.47
N PRO A 82 -4.99 -8.39 15.49
CA PRO A 82 -5.52 -9.62 16.08
C PRO A 82 -6.38 -10.45 15.11
N ALA A 83 -6.92 -9.84 14.05
CA ALA A 83 -7.70 -10.55 13.03
C ALA A 83 -6.82 -11.34 12.04
N GLN A 84 -5.50 -11.11 12.03
CA GLN A 84 -4.55 -11.80 11.17
C GLN A 84 -4.27 -13.21 11.73
N THR A 85 -5.16 -14.16 11.43
CA THR A 85 -5.21 -15.48 12.07
C THR A 85 -4.91 -16.64 11.13
N ILE A 86 -5.05 -16.45 9.82
CA ILE A 86 -4.87 -17.51 8.83
C ILE A 86 -3.42 -17.50 8.35
N THR A 87 -2.71 -18.60 8.54
CA THR A 87 -1.35 -18.75 8.05
C THR A 87 -1.35 -19.14 6.57
N LEU A 88 -0.62 -18.40 5.75
CA LEU A 88 -0.36 -18.75 4.36
C LEU A 88 0.65 -19.89 4.31
N GLU A 89 0.33 -20.95 3.57
CA GLU A 89 1.24 -22.08 3.33
C GLU A 89 2.05 -21.94 2.03
N GLN A 90 1.53 -21.14 1.10
CA GLN A 90 2.11 -20.93 -0.22
C GLN A 90 1.99 -19.47 -0.64
N PRO A 91 2.83 -18.99 -1.58
CA PRO A 91 4.08 -19.64 -2.00
C PRO A 91 5.12 -19.66 -0.88
N ALA A 92 6.19 -20.43 -1.07
CA ALA A 92 7.26 -20.59 -0.06
C ALA A 92 7.86 -19.25 0.40
N SER A 93 7.88 -18.24 -0.47
CA SER A 93 8.38 -16.89 -0.17
C SER A 93 7.56 -16.13 0.88
N VAL A 94 6.31 -16.54 1.14
CA VAL A 94 5.41 -15.93 2.14
C VAL A 94 4.84 -16.97 3.10
N ALA A 95 5.37 -18.19 3.08
CA ALA A 95 4.93 -19.25 3.98
C ALA A 95 5.13 -18.84 5.44
N GLY A 96 4.12 -19.07 6.28
CA GLY A 96 4.13 -18.64 7.68
C GLY A 96 3.54 -17.24 7.92
N LEU A 97 3.33 -16.43 6.87
CA LEU A 97 2.69 -15.13 7.01
C LEU A 97 1.24 -15.29 7.45
N LYS A 98 0.83 -14.55 8.49
CA LYS A 98 -0.56 -14.52 8.95
C LYS A 98 -1.34 -13.41 8.25
N VAL A 99 -2.52 -13.74 7.78
CA VAL A 99 -3.46 -12.82 7.12
C VAL A 99 -4.87 -12.96 7.71
N ASP A 100 -5.72 -11.96 7.50
CA ASP A 100 -7.15 -12.07 7.80
C ASP A 100 -7.90 -12.92 6.76
N SER A 101 -9.14 -13.28 7.09
CA SER A 101 -9.98 -14.15 6.26
C SER A 101 -10.30 -13.57 4.88
N ALA A 102 -10.47 -12.26 4.77
CA ALA A 102 -10.78 -11.63 3.50
C ALA A 102 -9.55 -11.65 2.58
N THR A 103 -8.37 -11.38 3.12
CA THR A 103 -7.09 -11.50 2.40
C THR A 103 -6.79 -12.93 2.00
N ALA A 104 -6.97 -13.91 2.89
CA ALA A 104 -6.77 -15.33 2.56
C ALA A 104 -7.67 -15.77 1.39
N LYS A 105 -8.95 -15.39 1.44
CA LYS A 105 -9.90 -15.66 0.36
C LYS A 105 -9.48 -14.98 -0.94
N PHE A 106 -9.11 -13.70 -0.89
CA PHE A 106 -8.64 -12.95 -2.05
C PHE A 106 -7.44 -13.63 -2.73
N ILE A 107 -6.44 -14.05 -1.95
CA ILE A 107 -5.26 -14.77 -2.46
C ILE A 107 -5.66 -16.10 -3.10
N ALA A 108 -6.52 -16.88 -2.45
CA ALA A 108 -6.96 -18.18 -2.95
C ALA A 108 -7.73 -18.07 -4.27
N ASP A 109 -8.67 -17.13 -4.35
CA ASP A 109 -9.46 -16.86 -5.54
C ASP A 109 -8.59 -16.33 -6.68
N LEU A 110 -7.63 -15.42 -6.40
CA LEU A 110 -6.70 -14.90 -7.41
C LEU A 110 -5.81 -16.01 -7.97
N ARG A 111 -5.28 -16.89 -7.11
CA ARG A 111 -4.55 -18.10 -7.55
C ARG A 111 -5.43 -19.01 -8.41
N SER A 112 -6.69 -19.17 -8.05
CA SER A 112 -7.61 -19.97 -8.85
C SER A 112 -7.82 -19.38 -10.24
N ILE A 113 -7.99 -18.05 -10.37
CA ILE A 113 -8.11 -17.36 -11.66
C ILE A 113 -6.85 -17.56 -12.50
N LEU A 114 -5.68 -17.32 -11.91
CA LEU A 114 -4.39 -17.47 -12.59
C LEU A 114 -4.16 -18.92 -13.05
N ARG A 115 -4.45 -19.91 -12.20
CA ARG A 115 -4.35 -21.33 -12.56
C ARG A 115 -5.27 -21.71 -13.74
N ARG A 116 -6.50 -21.19 -13.80
CA ARG A 116 -7.39 -21.38 -14.97
C ARG A 116 -6.79 -20.75 -16.24
N GLY A 117 -5.99 -19.70 -16.07
CA GLY A 117 -5.20 -19.08 -17.11
C GLY A 117 -3.88 -19.79 -17.44
N SER A 118 -3.62 -20.98 -16.87
CA SER A 118 -2.35 -21.71 -17.06
C SER A 118 -1.12 -20.94 -16.55
N PHE A 119 -1.28 -20.13 -15.50
CA PHE A 119 -0.15 -19.49 -14.81
C PHE A 119 0.71 -20.55 -14.09
N HIS A 120 2.02 -20.43 -14.27
CA HIS A 120 3.02 -21.22 -13.58
C HIS A 120 3.94 -20.32 -12.74
N LYS A 121 4.59 -20.94 -11.76
CA LYS A 121 5.60 -20.28 -10.94
C LYS A 121 6.66 -19.62 -11.84
N HIS A 122 7.00 -18.37 -11.54
CA HIS A 122 7.93 -17.51 -12.25
C HIS A 122 7.48 -17.02 -13.65
N ASP A 123 6.22 -17.20 -14.02
CA ASP A 123 5.63 -16.47 -15.14
C ASP A 123 5.63 -14.96 -14.86
N TYR A 124 5.62 -14.16 -15.92
CA TYR A 124 5.67 -12.71 -15.77
C TYR A 124 4.34 -12.16 -15.29
N ILE A 125 4.39 -11.30 -14.28
CA ILE A 125 3.26 -10.53 -13.79
C ILE A 125 3.58 -9.05 -13.90
N LEU A 126 2.70 -8.31 -14.57
CA LEU A 126 2.65 -6.86 -14.53
C LEU A 126 1.55 -6.44 -13.55
N ALA A 127 1.94 -6.08 -12.33
CA ALA A 127 1.03 -5.64 -11.29
C ALA A 127 0.89 -4.12 -11.29
N PHE A 128 -0.09 -3.60 -12.03
CA PHE A 128 -0.31 -2.16 -12.20
C PHE A 128 -1.03 -1.51 -11.01
N TYR A 129 -0.67 -0.25 -10.77
CA TYR A 129 -1.32 0.67 -9.84
C TYR A 129 -1.18 0.25 -8.37
N ASN A 130 0.07 0.28 -7.93
CA ASN A 130 0.47 0.11 -6.53
C ASN A 130 0.13 -1.26 -5.92
N ALA A 131 0.31 -2.34 -6.68
CA ALA A 131 0.04 -3.71 -6.23
C ALA A 131 1.26 -4.66 -6.33
N PRO A 132 2.49 -4.23 -5.97
CA PRO A 132 3.71 -5.03 -6.12
C PRO A 132 3.64 -6.36 -5.34
N GLU A 133 2.93 -6.37 -4.21
CA GLU A 133 2.73 -7.53 -3.37
C GLU A 133 2.06 -8.70 -4.09
N LEU A 134 1.24 -8.43 -5.11
CA LEU A 134 0.55 -9.48 -5.86
C LEU A 134 1.53 -10.35 -6.64
N VAL A 135 2.64 -9.78 -7.10
CA VAL A 135 3.69 -10.55 -7.78
C VAL A 135 4.28 -11.59 -6.82
N LEU A 136 4.63 -11.14 -5.60
CA LEU A 136 5.21 -11.98 -4.56
C LEU A 136 4.23 -13.06 -4.09
N LEU A 137 2.97 -12.68 -3.82
CA LEU A 137 1.92 -13.59 -3.33
C LEU A 137 1.55 -14.67 -4.34
N MET A 138 1.78 -14.43 -5.63
CA MET A 138 1.50 -15.37 -6.71
C MET A 138 2.73 -16.15 -7.17
N ASP A 139 3.91 -15.94 -6.57
CA ASP A 139 5.17 -16.60 -7.00
C ASP A 139 5.54 -16.26 -8.47
N GLY A 140 5.17 -15.05 -8.91
CA GLY A 140 5.48 -14.54 -10.24
C GLY A 140 6.79 -13.75 -10.28
N VAL A 141 7.19 -13.34 -11.48
CA VAL A 141 8.31 -12.43 -11.70
C VAL A 141 7.78 -11.11 -12.23
N SER A 142 8.16 -10.00 -11.61
CA SER A 142 7.80 -8.69 -12.16
C SER A 142 8.61 -8.44 -13.42
N LEU A 143 7.94 -8.07 -14.51
CA LEU A 143 8.61 -7.63 -15.73
C LEU A 143 8.99 -6.15 -15.56
N GLY A 144 10.25 -5.78 -15.81
CA GLY A 144 10.71 -4.38 -15.76
C GLY A 144 10.94 -3.84 -14.35
N THR A 145 9.87 -3.44 -13.64
CA THR A 145 9.94 -2.90 -12.26
C THR A 145 9.06 -3.72 -11.33
N PRO A 146 9.45 -3.93 -10.06
CA PRO A 146 8.56 -4.52 -9.07
C PRO A 146 7.34 -3.64 -8.76
N TYR A 147 7.39 -2.33 -9.05
CA TYR A 147 6.38 -1.37 -8.62
C TYR A 147 5.93 -0.46 -9.76
N TYR A 148 4.73 -0.71 -10.28
CA TYR A 148 4.07 0.16 -11.24
C TYR A 148 3.16 1.17 -10.55
N MET A 149 3.58 2.44 -10.59
CA MET A 149 2.96 3.51 -9.82
C MET A 149 1.84 4.21 -10.60
N LYS A 150 0.75 4.53 -9.92
CA LYS A 150 -0.30 5.37 -10.49
C LYS A 150 0.24 6.79 -10.76
N GLY A 151 0.05 7.29 -11.98
CA GLY A 151 0.40 8.67 -12.35
C GLY A 151 1.87 8.88 -12.74
N GLU A 152 2.72 7.86 -12.58
CA GLU A 152 4.15 7.90 -12.91
C GLU A 152 4.43 7.18 -14.23
N ASN A 153 3.60 7.44 -15.24
CA ASN A 153 3.64 6.73 -16.51
C ASN A 153 5.03 6.80 -17.18
N PRO A 154 5.74 7.95 -17.23
CA PRO A 154 7.09 7.98 -17.80
C PRO A 154 8.09 7.01 -17.14
N ILE A 155 8.02 6.86 -15.81
CA ILE A 155 8.90 5.96 -15.05
C ILE A 155 8.50 4.50 -15.32
N ASN A 156 7.21 4.20 -15.26
CA ASN A 156 6.65 2.88 -15.56
C ASN A 156 7.03 2.41 -16.97
N CYS A 157 6.92 3.31 -17.96
CA CYS A 157 7.24 3.03 -19.35
C CYS A 157 8.72 2.75 -19.55
N ARG A 158 9.61 3.55 -18.96
CA ARG A 158 11.06 3.32 -19.02
C ARG A 158 11.45 1.99 -18.38
N ALA A 159 10.79 1.61 -17.28
CA ALA A 159 11.00 0.31 -16.66
C ALA A 159 10.55 -0.86 -17.55
N LEU A 160 9.45 -0.71 -18.28
CA LEU A 160 9.01 -1.69 -19.28
C LEU A 160 10.00 -1.77 -20.46
N GLU A 161 10.39 -0.61 -21.01
CA GLU A 161 11.28 -0.52 -22.18
C GLU A 161 12.67 -1.11 -21.91
N SER A 162 13.13 -1.09 -20.66
CA SER A 162 14.39 -1.72 -20.24
C SER A 162 14.26 -3.19 -19.84
N ALA A 163 13.04 -3.74 -19.82
CA ALA A 163 12.79 -5.11 -19.40
C ALA A 163 13.21 -6.11 -20.49
N GLU A 164 13.96 -7.14 -20.10
CA GLU A 164 14.23 -8.28 -20.96
C GLU A 164 12.99 -9.19 -21.00
N ILE A 165 12.21 -9.12 -22.07
CA ILE A 165 11.05 -9.98 -22.27
C ILE A 165 11.51 -11.33 -22.80
N LYS A 166 11.66 -12.30 -21.89
CA LYS A 166 11.91 -13.71 -22.27
C LYS A 166 10.62 -14.32 -22.81
N LYS A 167 10.74 -15.43 -23.57
CA LYS A 167 9.60 -16.21 -24.05
C LYS A 167 8.88 -16.93 -22.89
N ARG A 168 8.09 -16.17 -22.12
CA ARG A 168 7.25 -16.65 -21.02
C ARG A 168 5.88 -15.98 -21.09
N PRO A 169 4.81 -16.65 -20.65
CA PRO A 169 3.50 -16.02 -20.51
C PRO A 169 3.56 -14.74 -19.68
N VAL A 170 2.84 -13.71 -20.14
CA VAL A 170 2.66 -12.45 -19.41
C VAL A 170 1.23 -12.35 -18.89
N PHE A 171 1.11 -12.08 -17.60
CA PHE A 171 -0.15 -11.81 -16.93
C PHE A 171 -0.19 -10.35 -16.47
N ILE A 172 -1.36 -9.73 -16.55
CA ILE A 172 -1.56 -8.37 -16.07
C ILE A 172 -2.56 -8.42 -14.92
N LEU A 173 -2.16 -7.86 -13.78
CA LEU A 173 -3.01 -7.63 -12.62
C LEU A 173 -3.21 -6.13 -12.48
N ALA A 174 -4.43 -5.64 -12.72
CA ALA A 174 -4.71 -4.22 -12.69
C ALA A 174 -5.76 -3.89 -11.62
N THR A 175 -5.41 -3.06 -10.64
CA THR A 175 -6.33 -2.60 -9.59
C THR A 175 -7.23 -1.44 -10.03
N ARG A 176 -7.09 -1.00 -11.29
CA ARG A 176 -7.87 0.05 -11.96
C ARG A 176 -7.89 -0.21 -13.47
N LYS A 177 -8.76 0.48 -14.20
CA LYS A 177 -8.70 0.53 -15.66
C LYS A 177 -7.32 0.98 -16.14
N ILE A 178 -6.73 0.19 -17.05
CA ILE A 178 -5.45 0.51 -17.70
C ILE A 178 -5.63 1.72 -18.60
N ASP A 179 -4.89 2.80 -18.33
CA ASP A 179 -4.96 4.05 -19.07
C ASP A 179 -4.24 3.98 -20.43
N PHE A 180 -4.56 4.93 -21.32
CA PHE A 180 -4.04 4.97 -22.68
C PHE A 180 -2.51 5.07 -22.74
N GLU A 181 -1.88 5.77 -21.81
CA GLU A 181 -0.42 5.91 -21.77
C GLU A 181 0.25 4.57 -21.41
N THR A 182 -0.30 3.87 -20.43
CA THR A 182 0.15 2.52 -20.06
C THR A 182 -0.02 1.55 -21.23
N VAL A 183 -1.15 1.62 -21.95
CA VAL A 183 -1.36 0.83 -23.17
C VAL A 183 -0.32 1.14 -24.24
N ALA A 184 -0.03 2.41 -24.50
CA ALA A 184 0.99 2.79 -25.46
C ALA A 184 2.38 2.23 -25.09
N CYS A 185 2.72 2.20 -23.79
CA CYS A 185 3.99 1.66 -23.33
C CYS A 185 4.09 0.14 -23.43
N LEU A 186 2.99 -0.57 -23.16
CA LEU A 186 2.91 -2.02 -23.42
C LEU A 186 3.13 -2.31 -24.91
N GLN A 187 2.50 -1.53 -25.80
CA GLN A 187 2.64 -1.72 -27.25
C GLN A 187 4.08 -1.50 -27.73
N LYS A 188 4.80 -0.51 -27.19
CA LYS A 188 6.21 -0.25 -27.54
C LYS A 188 7.13 -1.44 -27.25
N VAL A 189 6.82 -2.20 -26.20
CA VAL A 189 7.61 -3.38 -25.82
C VAL A 189 7.05 -4.68 -26.42
N GLY A 190 6.15 -4.57 -27.39
CA GLY A 190 5.58 -5.72 -28.11
C GLY A 190 4.43 -6.43 -27.38
N LEU A 191 3.92 -5.89 -26.27
CA LEU A 191 2.74 -6.41 -25.57
C LEU A 191 1.49 -5.69 -26.07
N ARG A 192 0.78 -6.26 -27.06
CA ARG A 192 -0.36 -5.58 -27.71
C ARG A 192 -1.64 -5.70 -26.87
N PHE A 193 -1.72 -4.97 -25.77
CA PHE A 193 -2.94 -4.86 -24.96
C PHE A 193 -3.96 -3.90 -25.60
N PRO A 194 -5.29 -4.19 -25.54
CA PRO A 194 -5.91 -5.40 -25.03
C PRO A 194 -6.03 -6.54 -26.06
N VAL A 195 -5.63 -6.32 -27.32
CA VAL A 195 -5.90 -7.23 -28.46
C VAL A 195 -5.35 -8.65 -28.22
N GLU A 196 -4.11 -8.75 -27.77
CA GLU A 196 -3.42 -10.00 -27.47
C GLU A 196 -3.66 -10.50 -26.04
N PHE A 197 -4.61 -9.91 -25.32
CA PHE A 197 -4.92 -10.32 -23.96
C PHE A 197 -6.36 -10.81 -23.85
N VAL A 198 -6.58 -11.78 -22.97
CA VAL A 198 -7.91 -12.24 -22.57
C VAL A 198 -8.09 -11.95 -21.10
N GLU A 199 -9.24 -11.38 -20.74
CA GLU A 199 -9.62 -11.20 -19.34
C GLU A 199 -10.02 -12.56 -18.76
N LEU A 200 -9.29 -13.03 -17.74
CA LEU A 200 -9.57 -14.28 -17.04
C LEU A 200 -10.64 -14.11 -15.95
N GLY A 201 -10.84 -12.88 -15.50
CA GLY A 201 -11.86 -12.51 -14.52
C GLY A 201 -11.49 -11.29 -13.69
N ARG A 202 -12.40 -10.97 -12.76
CA ARG A 202 -12.24 -9.91 -11.76
C ARG A 202 -12.47 -10.48 -10.37
N ILE A 203 -11.75 -9.93 -9.41
CA ILE A 203 -11.84 -10.33 -8.01
C ILE A 203 -11.92 -9.11 -7.11
N TYR A 204 -12.76 -9.17 -6.08
CA TYR A 204 -12.89 -8.09 -5.11
C TYR A 204 -11.59 -7.89 -4.34
N ASN A 205 -11.11 -6.64 -4.27
CA ASN A 205 -9.92 -6.28 -3.52
C ASN A 205 -10.30 -5.89 -2.08
N PRO A 206 -9.97 -6.69 -1.05
CA PRO A 206 -10.33 -6.38 0.34
C PRO A 206 -9.69 -5.07 0.85
N TYR A 207 -8.65 -4.59 0.17
CA TYR A 207 -7.95 -3.35 0.51
C TYR A 207 -8.53 -2.09 -0.15
N SER A 208 -9.57 -2.21 -0.99
CA SER A 208 -10.13 -1.04 -1.67
C SER A 208 -10.78 -0.05 -0.69
N ALA A 209 -11.41 -0.55 0.37
CA ALA A 209 -12.03 0.28 1.41
C ALA A 209 -11.01 0.92 2.37
N SER A 210 -9.86 0.27 2.57
CA SER A 210 -8.73 0.81 3.35
C SER A 210 -7.78 1.68 2.54
N SER A 211 -8.05 1.84 1.23
CA SER A 211 -7.24 2.72 0.37
C SER A 211 -7.54 4.18 0.70
N TYR A 212 -6.51 4.94 1.06
CA TYR A 212 -6.63 6.38 1.26
C TYR A 212 -7.17 7.06 0.00
N GLY A 213 -7.87 8.19 0.14
CA GLY A 213 -8.52 8.89 -0.98
C GLY A 213 -7.62 9.16 -2.21
N TRP A 214 -6.31 9.35 -1.99
CA TRP A 214 -5.28 9.53 -3.04
C TRP A 214 -4.94 8.22 -3.77
N ARG A 215 -5.11 7.09 -3.09
CA ARG A 215 -4.88 5.72 -3.55
C ARG A 215 -6.14 5.00 -4.01
N ARG A 216 -7.28 5.70 -4.20
CA ARG A 216 -8.57 5.12 -4.64
C ARG A 216 -8.40 4.16 -5.81
N ASN A 217 -8.27 2.89 -5.47
CA ASN A 217 -8.26 1.78 -6.41
C ASN A 217 -9.71 1.41 -6.72
N GLU A 218 -9.92 0.74 -7.83
CA GLU A 218 -11.22 0.12 -8.05
C GLU A 218 -11.41 -0.97 -6.99
N PRO A 219 -12.67 -1.30 -6.64
CA PRO A 219 -12.95 -2.41 -5.72
C PRO A 219 -12.56 -3.77 -6.30
N TRP A 220 -12.03 -3.82 -7.52
CA TRP A 220 -11.72 -5.03 -8.25
C TRP A 220 -10.26 -5.05 -8.72
N VAL A 221 -9.65 -6.24 -8.72
CA VAL A 221 -8.45 -6.54 -9.50
C VAL A 221 -8.88 -7.26 -10.77
N SER A 222 -8.57 -6.68 -11.92
CA SER A 222 -8.78 -7.30 -13.23
C SER A 222 -7.56 -8.13 -13.59
N VAL A 223 -7.80 -9.37 -14.05
CA VAL A 223 -6.74 -10.33 -14.37
C VAL A 223 -6.76 -10.62 -15.87
N PHE A 224 -5.65 -10.38 -16.55
CA PHE A 224 -5.50 -10.65 -17.98
C PHE A 224 -4.34 -11.62 -18.24
N ARG A 225 -4.47 -12.42 -19.29
CA ARG A 225 -3.42 -13.32 -19.80
C ARG A 225 -3.12 -12.98 -21.26
N GLN A 226 -1.84 -12.97 -21.63
CA GLN A 226 -1.43 -12.89 -23.04
C GLN A 226 -1.82 -14.18 -23.80
N LYS A 227 -2.43 -14.03 -24.98
CA LYS A 227 -2.83 -15.10 -25.89
C LYS A 227 -1.60 -15.71 -26.59
N GLY A 228 -1.68 -16.98 -26.97
CA GLY A 228 -0.75 -17.59 -27.94
C GLY A 228 0.64 -17.96 -27.40
N ILE A 229 0.86 -17.87 -26.09
CA ILE A 229 2.00 -18.53 -25.44
C ILE A 229 1.44 -19.74 -24.69
N ASP A 230 1.54 -20.91 -25.32
CA ASP A 230 1.25 -22.18 -24.65
C ASP A 230 2.40 -22.54 -23.72
N PRO A 231 2.12 -23.10 -22.53
CA PRO A 231 3.16 -23.60 -21.65
C PRO A 231 3.87 -24.76 -22.35
N PHE A 232 5.19 -24.65 -22.52
CA PHE A 232 6.06 -25.75 -22.92
C PHE A 232 6.18 -26.77 -21.78
#